data_AF-A0A6A9STL3-F1
#
_entry.id   AF-A0A6A9STL3-F1
#
_cell.length_a   1.000
_cell.length_b   1.000
_cell.length_c   1.000
_cell.angle_alpha   90.00
_cell.angle_beta   90.00
_cell.angle_gamma   90.00
#
_symmetry.space_group_name_H-M   'P 1'
#
loop_
_entity.id
_entity.type
_entity.pdbx_description
1 polymer ?
#
loop_
_entity_poly.entity_id
_entity_poly.type
_entity_poly.pdbx_seq_one_letter_code
_entity_poly.pdbx_strand_id
1 'polypeptide(L)'
;MDQIQQKMAGAANIEDREEIRALATAVAGVERDLHEAVQDHYEAIGIDRPDDLPPAEERVDQFVRLVGAQVSGDLWEFFIEEQAPDGLQNVEAAKEHAGKDAEAWEQTVAGWAAALRDDLDAGPETDDKELADQFVRQRFGVPLDVFEKTVVNYSDRRTLRWASRGPIDANIRRIEAATGAITAPESESETGDSEEGGGEA
;
A
#
# COMPACT_ATOMS: atom_id res chain seq x y z
N MET A 1 36.96 -11.49 -3.90
CA MET A 1 35.54 -11.60 -3.49
C MET A 1 34.77 -10.61 -4.31
N ASP A 2 33.66 -11.06 -4.89
CA ASP A 2 32.78 -10.22 -5.69
C ASP A 2 32.01 -9.23 -4.79
N GLN A 3 31.71 -8.03 -5.28
CA GLN A 3 31.07 -6.97 -4.50
C GLN A 3 29.64 -7.36 -4.08
N ILE A 4 28.98 -8.20 -4.88
CA ILE A 4 27.68 -8.81 -4.58
C ILE A 4 27.81 -9.81 -3.43
N GLN A 5 28.84 -10.68 -3.44
CA GLN A 5 29.10 -11.62 -2.35
C GLN A 5 29.40 -10.90 -1.03
N GLN A 6 30.09 -9.76 -1.07
CA GLN A 6 30.38 -8.95 0.12
C GLN A 6 29.12 -8.30 0.71
N LYS A 7 28.20 -7.82 -0.14
CA LYS A 7 26.90 -7.26 0.30
C LYS A 7 25.99 -8.33 0.89
N MET A 8 25.88 -9.49 0.24
CA MET A 8 25.09 -10.64 0.70
C MET A 8 25.59 -11.16 2.06
N ALA A 9 26.92 -11.29 2.23
CA ALA A 9 27.51 -11.70 3.50
C ALA A 9 27.29 -10.66 4.62
N GLY A 10 27.23 -9.37 4.27
CA GLY A 10 26.91 -8.30 5.21
C GLY A 10 25.45 -8.33 5.68
N ALA A 11 24.51 -8.62 4.78
CA ALA A 11 23.08 -8.74 5.11
C ALA A 11 22.79 -9.97 6.00
N ALA A 12 23.33 -11.14 5.65
CA ALA A 12 23.18 -12.35 6.46
C ALA A 12 23.72 -12.13 7.90
N ASN A 13 24.86 -11.47 8.04
CA ASN A 13 25.43 -11.15 9.37
C ASN A 13 24.64 -10.07 10.13
N ILE A 14 23.70 -9.37 9.49
CA ILE A 14 22.81 -8.40 10.12
C ILE A 14 21.55 -9.08 10.65
N GLU A 15 21.00 -10.01 9.89
CA GLU A 15 19.81 -10.75 10.27
C GLU A 15 20.02 -11.59 11.53
N ASP A 16 21.25 -12.08 11.73
CA ASP A 16 21.66 -12.84 12.90
C ASP A 16 22.00 -11.98 14.15
N ARG A 17 21.91 -10.63 14.07
CA ARG A 17 22.31 -9.76 15.20
C ARG A 17 21.19 -9.66 16.22
N GLU A 18 21.47 -10.15 17.42
CA GLU A 18 20.55 -10.07 18.56
C GLU A 18 20.10 -8.65 18.85
N GLU A 19 20.95 -7.63 18.64
CA GLU A 19 20.57 -6.23 18.90
C GLU A 19 19.52 -5.72 17.92
N ILE A 20 19.59 -6.14 16.64
CA ILE A 20 18.62 -5.76 15.61
C ILE A 20 17.29 -6.44 15.89
N ARG A 21 17.33 -7.72 16.23
CA ARG A 21 16.13 -8.47 16.58
C ARG A 21 15.47 -7.93 17.86
N ALA A 22 16.25 -7.58 18.87
CA ALA A 22 15.73 -6.96 20.09
C ALA A 22 15.04 -5.61 19.82
N LEU A 23 15.65 -4.76 18.97
CA LEU A 23 15.03 -3.50 18.57
C LEU A 23 13.74 -3.73 17.76
N ALA A 24 13.77 -4.66 16.80
CA ALA A 24 12.60 -5.04 16.02
C ALA A 24 11.46 -5.54 16.93
N THR A 25 11.75 -6.36 17.93
CA THR A 25 10.77 -6.83 18.93
C THR A 25 10.16 -5.68 19.71
N ALA A 26 10.97 -4.71 20.14
CA ALA A 26 10.45 -3.55 20.86
C ALA A 26 9.50 -2.72 19.98
N VAL A 27 9.84 -2.48 18.71
CA VAL A 27 9.00 -1.71 17.78
C VAL A 27 7.71 -2.47 17.43
N ALA A 28 7.80 -3.77 17.12
CA ALA A 28 6.64 -4.60 16.85
C ALA A 28 5.68 -4.68 18.04
N GLY A 29 6.22 -4.72 19.27
CA GLY A 29 5.43 -4.62 20.50
C GLY A 29 4.65 -3.31 20.60
N VAL A 30 5.29 -2.17 20.32
CA VAL A 30 4.60 -0.86 20.32
C VAL A 30 3.52 -0.79 19.23
N GLU A 31 3.77 -1.33 18.03
CA GLU A 31 2.77 -1.37 16.96
C GLU A 31 1.55 -2.23 17.36
N ARG A 32 1.80 -3.35 18.03
CA ARG A 32 0.75 -4.22 18.57
C ARG A 32 -0.06 -3.53 19.65
N ASP A 33 0.58 -2.95 20.66
CA ASP A 33 -0.10 -2.25 21.74
C ASP A 33 -0.98 -1.11 21.20
N LEU A 34 -0.49 -0.37 20.21
CA LEU A 34 -1.27 0.66 19.52
C LEU A 34 -2.48 0.05 18.80
N HIS A 35 -2.31 -1.07 18.10
CA HIS A 35 -3.39 -1.71 17.37
C HIS A 35 -4.47 -2.25 18.32
N GLU A 36 -4.08 -2.92 19.41
CA GLU A 36 -5.00 -3.40 20.45
C GLU A 36 -5.80 -2.22 21.04
N ALA A 37 -5.15 -1.09 21.32
CA ALA A 37 -5.86 0.11 21.77
C ALA A 37 -6.86 0.67 20.73
N VAL A 38 -6.55 0.58 19.43
CA VAL A 38 -7.52 0.94 18.38
C VAL A 38 -8.68 -0.04 18.34
N GLN A 39 -8.44 -1.34 18.46
CA GLN A 39 -9.49 -2.36 18.50
C GLN A 39 -10.45 -2.14 19.68
N ASP A 40 -9.91 -1.90 20.87
CA ASP A 40 -10.68 -1.59 22.07
C ASP A 40 -11.50 -0.30 21.90
N HIS A 41 -10.94 0.71 21.20
CA HIS A 41 -11.66 1.94 20.91
C HIS A 41 -12.87 1.70 20.00
N TYR A 42 -12.70 0.93 18.93
CA TYR A 42 -13.79 0.56 18.01
C TYR A 42 -14.89 -0.23 18.72
N GLU A 43 -14.52 -1.20 19.56
CA GLU A 43 -15.47 -1.93 20.39
C GLU A 43 -16.24 -1.00 21.33
N ALA A 44 -15.54 -0.09 22.02
CA ALA A 44 -16.16 0.81 22.99
C ALA A 44 -17.20 1.76 22.37
N ILE A 45 -17.03 2.11 21.09
CA ILE A 45 -17.95 2.99 20.36
C ILE A 45 -18.98 2.20 19.52
N GLY A 46 -18.97 0.87 19.59
CA GLY A 46 -19.95 0.00 18.94
C GLY A 46 -19.85 -0.04 17.40
N ILE A 47 -18.66 0.19 16.85
CA ILE A 47 -18.40 0.10 15.40
C ILE A 47 -17.62 -1.18 15.09
N ASP A 48 -17.84 -1.74 13.90
CA ASP A 48 -17.11 -2.91 13.42
C ASP A 48 -15.60 -2.72 13.51
N ARG A 49 -14.96 -3.67 14.17
CA ARG A 49 -13.51 -3.71 14.36
C ARG A 49 -12.79 -3.80 13.01
N PRO A 50 -11.68 -3.07 12.84
CA PRO A 50 -10.83 -3.25 11.67
C PRO A 50 -10.17 -4.64 11.69
N ASP A 51 -9.71 -5.10 10.53
CA ASP A 51 -8.93 -6.34 10.44
C ASP A 51 -7.67 -6.28 11.32
N ASP A 52 -7.34 -7.45 11.88
CA ASP A 52 -6.14 -7.64 12.69
C ASP A 52 -4.86 -7.42 11.87
N LEU A 53 -3.81 -6.96 12.56
CA LEU A 53 -2.47 -6.89 11.99
C LEU A 53 -1.79 -8.28 11.99
N PRO A 54 -0.74 -8.46 11.16
CA PRO A 54 0.12 -9.62 11.26
C PRO A 54 0.64 -9.82 12.70
N PRO A 55 0.89 -11.08 13.13
CA PRO A 55 1.46 -11.37 14.44
C PRO A 55 2.79 -10.63 14.66
N ALA A 56 3.08 -10.31 15.93
CA ALA A 56 4.29 -9.58 16.29
C ALA A 56 5.59 -10.28 15.83
N GLU A 57 5.63 -11.61 15.82
CA GLU A 57 6.80 -12.37 15.35
C GLU A 57 7.04 -12.16 13.84
N GLU A 58 5.98 -12.23 13.03
CA GLU A 58 6.06 -11.92 11.60
C GLU A 58 6.54 -10.49 11.38
N ARG A 59 6.07 -9.57 12.23
CA ARG A 59 6.47 -8.17 12.17
C ARG A 59 7.93 -7.95 12.53
N VAL A 60 8.47 -8.69 13.49
CA VAL A 60 9.90 -8.70 13.81
C VAL A 60 10.70 -9.15 12.59
N ASP A 61 10.29 -10.24 11.96
CA ASP A 61 11.00 -10.78 10.81
C ASP A 61 10.97 -9.79 9.62
N GLN A 62 9.86 -9.08 9.41
CA GLN A 62 9.76 -8.00 8.43
C GLN A 62 10.75 -6.86 8.70
N PHE A 63 10.90 -6.43 9.95
CA PHE A 63 11.88 -5.40 10.30
C PHE A 63 13.32 -5.86 10.10
N VAL A 64 13.62 -7.12 10.44
CA VAL A 64 14.94 -7.71 10.23
C VAL A 64 15.27 -7.74 8.74
N ARG A 65 14.34 -8.22 7.89
CA ARG A 65 14.47 -8.19 6.42
C ARG A 65 14.66 -6.77 5.89
N LEU A 66 13.88 -5.79 6.38
CA LEU A 66 14.01 -4.39 5.98
C LEU A 66 15.42 -3.85 6.25
N VAL A 67 15.99 -4.15 7.42
CA VAL A 67 17.34 -3.70 7.79
C VAL A 67 18.38 -4.42 6.93
N GLY A 68 18.21 -5.72 6.67
CA GLY A 68 19.04 -6.49 5.74
C GLY A 68 19.06 -5.87 4.35
N ALA A 69 17.88 -5.61 3.78
CA ALA A 69 17.68 -4.98 2.47
C ALA A 69 18.28 -3.57 2.39
N GLN A 70 18.14 -2.78 3.46
CA GLN A 70 18.73 -1.45 3.54
C GLN A 70 20.26 -1.49 3.49
N VAL A 71 20.89 -2.51 4.11
CA VAL A 71 22.35 -2.64 4.13
C VAL A 71 22.91 -3.29 2.87
N SER A 72 22.22 -4.27 2.29
CA SER A 72 22.58 -4.83 0.98
C SER A 72 22.39 -3.82 -0.15
N GLY A 73 21.49 -2.85 0.05
CA GLY A 73 21.07 -1.89 -0.96
C GLY A 73 20.08 -2.50 -1.96
N ASP A 74 19.28 -3.48 -1.53
CA ASP A 74 18.25 -4.12 -2.34
C ASP A 74 16.85 -3.97 -1.70
N LEU A 75 16.42 -2.72 -1.54
CA LEU A 75 15.05 -2.41 -1.09
C LEU A 75 13.98 -2.75 -2.14
N TRP A 76 14.39 -3.02 -3.38
CA TRP A 76 13.47 -3.46 -4.41
C TRP A 76 12.98 -4.87 -4.14
N GLU A 77 13.89 -5.80 -3.82
CA GLU A 77 13.54 -7.16 -3.44
C GLU A 77 12.59 -7.16 -2.23
N PHE A 78 12.92 -6.38 -1.19
CA PHE A 78 12.03 -6.19 -0.04
C PHE A 78 10.66 -5.63 -0.43
N PHE A 79 10.61 -4.65 -1.34
CA PHE A 79 9.33 -4.13 -1.85
C PHE A 79 8.51 -5.21 -2.54
N ILE A 80 9.11 -6.05 -3.37
CA ILE A 80 8.42 -7.15 -4.05
C ILE A 80 7.84 -8.16 -3.07
N GLU A 81 8.59 -8.49 -2.02
CA GLU A 81 8.17 -9.48 -1.02
C GLU A 81 7.08 -8.97 -0.07
N GLU A 82 7.15 -7.70 0.33
CA GLU A 82 6.37 -7.18 1.47
C GLU A 82 5.37 -6.08 1.12
N GLN A 83 5.48 -5.43 -0.04
CA GLN A 83 4.73 -4.21 -0.35
C GLN A 83 4.14 -4.14 -1.76
N ALA A 84 4.58 -5.02 -2.66
CA ALA A 84 4.07 -5.05 -4.01
C ALA A 84 2.57 -5.39 -3.99
N PRO A 85 1.78 -4.80 -4.90
CA PRO A 85 0.38 -5.12 -5.00
C PRO A 85 0.19 -6.61 -5.34
N ASP A 86 -0.83 -7.22 -4.75
CA ASP A 86 -1.21 -8.59 -5.04
C ASP A 86 -1.39 -8.80 -6.55
N GLY A 87 -0.83 -9.90 -7.05
CA GLY A 87 -0.92 -10.24 -8.47
C GLY A 87 0.01 -9.45 -9.38
N LEU A 88 0.95 -8.66 -8.86
CA LEU A 88 2.03 -8.08 -9.68
C LEU A 88 2.83 -9.18 -10.36
N GLN A 89 2.88 -9.13 -11.70
CA GLN A 89 3.62 -10.05 -12.54
C GLN A 89 4.79 -9.35 -13.21
N ASN A 90 5.74 -10.13 -13.73
CA ASN A 90 6.88 -9.63 -14.49
C ASN A 90 7.69 -8.56 -13.76
N VAL A 91 7.98 -8.84 -12.48
CA VAL A 91 8.61 -7.92 -11.52
C VAL A 91 9.92 -7.30 -12.01
N GLU A 92 10.76 -8.05 -12.74
CA GLU A 92 12.00 -7.52 -13.31
C GLU A 92 11.74 -6.44 -14.37
N ALA A 93 10.73 -6.64 -15.21
CA ALA A 93 10.33 -5.61 -16.18
C ALA A 93 9.64 -4.44 -15.47
N ALA A 94 8.86 -4.70 -14.41
CA ALA A 94 8.24 -3.65 -13.62
C ALA A 94 9.30 -2.72 -12.98
N LYS A 95 10.46 -3.26 -12.59
CA LYS A 95 11.59 -2.50 -12.03
C LYS A 95 12.08 -1.39 -12.95
N GLU A 96 12.00 -1.57 -14.27
CA GLU A 96 12.41 -0.55 -15.26
C GLU A 96 11.53 0.71 -15.22
N HIS A 97 10.35 0.61 -14.60
CA HIS A 97 9.41 1.71 -14.43
C HIS A 97 9.49 2.36 -13.04
N ALA A 98 10.28 1.80 -12.14
CA ALA A 98 10.39 2.27 -10.77
C ALA A 98 11.06 3.64 -10.68
N GLY A 99 10.41 4.58 -9.99
CA GLY A 99 10.95 5.92 -9.73
C GLY A 99 11.02 6.83 -10.97
N LYS A 100 10.30 6.52 -12.05
CA LYS A 100 10.20 7.41 -13.21
C LYS A 100 9.53 8.73 -12.79
N ASP A 101 10.04 9.84 -13.34
CA ASP A 101 9.36 11.12 -13.22
C ASP A 101 8.09 11.16 -14.09
N ALA A 102 7.28 12.20 -13.88
CA ALA A 102 5.98 12.33 -14.53
C ALA A 102 6.09 12.39 -16.07
N GLU A 103 7.09 13.09 -16.61
CA GLU A 103 7.25 13.23 -18.06
C GLU A 103 7.68 11.90 -18.70
N ALA A 104 8.65 11.21 -18.12
CA ALA A 104 9.08 9.90 -18.58
C ALA A 104 7.97 8.84 -18.44
N TRP A 105 7.12 8.97 -17.42
CA TRP A 105 5.96 8.12 -17.23
C TRP A 105 4.88 8.37 -18.30
N GLU A 106 4.51 9.63 -18.54
CA GLU A 106 3.55 10.02 -19.58
C GLU A 106 3.98 9.51 -20.97
N GLN A 107 5.27 9.64 -21.31
CA GLN A 107 5.81 9.10 -22.55
C GLN A 107 5.72 7.56 -22.62
N THR A 108 5.92 6.88 -21.49
CA THR A 108 5.79 5.42 -21.41
C THR A 108 4.34 4.99 -21.67
N VAL A 109 3.38 5.65 -21.02
CA VAL A 109 1.94 5.40 -21.16
C VAL A 109 1.51 5.62 -22.61
N ALA A 110 1.90 6.74 -23.23
CA ALA A 110 1.61 7.02 -24.63
C ALA A 110 2.22 5.98 -25.57
N GLY A 111 3.43 5.51 -25.28
CA GLY A 111 4.09 4.45 -26.05
C GLY A 111 3.34 3.12 -26.00
N TRP A 112 2.85 2.72 -24.82
CA TRP A 112 2.03 1.51 -24.67
C TRP A 112 0.68 1.63 -25.36
N ALA A 113 0.01 2.78 -25.23
CA ALA A 113 -1.25 3.04 -25.91
C ALA A 113 -1.08 2.99 -27.44
N ALA A 114 -0.02 3.59 -27.98
CA ALA A 114 0.30 3.54 -29.40
C ALA A 114 0.58 2.10 -29.88
N ALA A 115 1.36 1.33 -29.13
CA ALA A 115 1.67 -0.06 -29.46
C ALA A 115 0.40 -0.93 -29.48
N LEU A 116 -0.44 -0.83 -28.45
CA LEU A 116 -1.66 -1.62 -28.38
C LEU A 116 -2.71 -1.16 -29.42
N ARG A 117 -2.73 0.15 -29.74
CA ARG A 117 -3.60 0.67 -30.81
C ARG A 117 -3.26 0.05 -32.17
N ASP A 118 -1.98 -0.04 -32.50
CA ASP A 118 -1.48 -0.69 -33.72
C ASP A 118 -1.83 -2.19 -33.73
N ASP A 119 -1.60 -2.89 -32.60
CA ASP A 119 -1.87 -4.32 -32.46
C ASP A 119 -3.38 -4.67 -32.58
N LEU A 120 -4.27 -3.79 -32.09
CA LEU A 120 -5.72 -4.02 -32.07
C LEU A 120 -6.46 -3.42 -33.29
N ASP A 121 -5.76 -2.76 -34.21
CA ASP A 121 -6.35 -1.93 -35.28
C ASP A 121 -7.43 -0.96 -34.72
N ALA A 122 -7.15 -0.42 -33.53
CA ALA A 122 -8.06 0.49 -32.85
C ALA A 122 -8.04 1.87 -33.52
N GLY A 123 -9.22 2.47 -33.64
CA GLY A 123 -9.37 3.81 -34.21
C GLY A 123 -8.67 4.90 -33.37
N PRO A 124 -8.43 6.09 -33.96
CA PRO A 124 -7.75 7.20 -33.28
C PRO A 124 -8.56 7.79 -32.11
N GLU A 125 -9.86 7.51 -32.03
CA GLU A 125 -10.76 7.99 -30.96
C GLU A 125 -10.71 7.14 -29.68
N THR A 126 -10.04 5.97 -29.71
CA THR A 126 -9.90 5.12 -28.52
C THR A 126 -9.00 5.81 -27.49
N ASP A 127 -9.41 5.82 -26.22
CA ASP A 127 -8.69 6.50 -25.14
C ASP A 127 -7.31 5.86 -24.86
N ASP A 128 -6.27 6.69 -24.82
CA ASP A 128 -4.90 6.24 -24.56
C ASP A 128 -4.75 5.61 -23.16
N LYS A 129 -5.47 6.15 -22.17
CA LYS A 129 -5.38 5.68 -20.80
C LYS A 129 -6.04 4.31 -20.64
N GLU A 130 -7.18 4.07 -21.29
CA GLU A 130 -7.81 2.75 -21.37
C GLU A 130 -6.91 1.72 -22.06
N LEU A 131 -6.27 2.08 -23.18
CA LEU A 131 -5.34 1.20 -23.89
C LEU A 131 -4.10 0.88 -23.04
N ALA A 132 -3.52 1.89 -22.38
CA ALA A 132 -2.41 1.68 -21.48
C ALA A 132 -2.80 0.83 -20.26
N ASP A 133 -4.01 1.01 -19.71
CA ASP A 133 -4.54 0.15 -18.64
C ASP A 133 -4.67 -1.30 -19.07
N GLN A 134 -5.20 -1.54 -20.27
CA GLN A 134 -5.26 -2.89 -20.84
C GLN A 134 -3.87 -3.50 -21.00
N PHE A 135 -2.90 -2.72 -21.52
CA PHE A 135 -1.52 -3.17 -21.65
C PHE A 135 -0.91 -3.54 -20.28
N VAL A 136 -1.06 -2.69 -19.28
CA VAL A 136 -0.51 -2.92 -17.93
C VAL A 136 -1.15 -4.13 -17.27
N ARG A 137 -2.47 -4.31 -17.39
CA ARG A 137 -3.13 -5.51 -16.87
C ARG A 137 -2.61 -6.79 -17.53
N GLN A 138 -2.45 -6.78 -18.84
CA GLN A 138 -1.94 -7.95 -19.57
C GLN A 138 -0.48 -8.24 -19.23
N ARG A 139 0.34 -7.20 -19.09
CA ARG A 139 1.79 -7.34 -18.91
C ARG A 139 2.20 -7.51 -17.45
N PHE A 140 1.53 -6.85 -16.51
CA PHE A 140 1.95 -6.76 -15.12
C PHE A 140 0.88 -7.27 -14.14
N GLY A 141 -0.29 -7.71 -14.62
CA GLY A 141 -1.32 -8.35 -13.79
C GLY A 141 -2.14 -7.41 -12.91
N VAL A 142 -1.79 -6.12 -12.88
CA VAL A 142 -2.44 -5.10 -12.03
C VAL A 142 -3.02 -3.95 -12.88
N PRO A 143 -4.01 -3.19 -12.36
CA PRO A 143 -4.48 -1.96 -12.99
C PRO A 143 -3.37 -0.89 -13.16
N LEU A 144 -3.50 -0.01 -14.16
CA LEU A 144 -2.56 1.10 -14.39
C LEU A 144 -2.44 2.04 -13.19
N ASP A 145 -3.56 2.38 -12.55
CA ASP A 145 -3.55 3.26 -11.37
C ASP A 145 -2.82 2.61 -10.18
N VAL A 146 -3.00 1.30 -9.99
CA VAL A 146 -2.27 0.52 -8.97
C VAL A 146 -0.78 0.46 -9.30
N PHE A 147 -0.43 0.18 -10.56
CA PHE A 147 0.95 0.14 -11.02
C PHE A 147 1.64 1.49 -10.85
N GLU A 148 0.99 2.58 -11.25
CA GLU A 148 1.51 3.93 -11.10
C GLU A 148 1.71 4.28 -9.62
N LYS A 149 0.70 4.01 -8.78
CA LYS A 149 0.75 4.32 -7.35
C LYS A 149 1.83 3.55 -6.62
N THR A 150 2.13 2.32 -7.02
CA THR A 150 3.04 1.41 -6.31
C THR A 150 4.42 1.33 -6.95
N VAL A 151 4.50 0.90 -8.21
CA VAL A 151 5.74 0.68 -8.96
C VAL A 151 6.34 2.00 -9.43
N VAL A 152 5.59 2.82 -10.18
CA VAL A 152 6.16 4.05 -10.76
C VAL A 152 6.60 5.01 -9.67
N ASN A 153 5.74 5.20 -8.67
CA ASN A 153 6.05 6.02 -7.51
C ASN A 153 6.90 5.30 -6.44
N TYR A 154 7.56 4.18 -6.79
CA TYR A 154 8.56 3.54 -5.93
C TYR A 154 9.72 4.48 -5.66
N SER A 155 10.21 4.46 -4.43
CA SER A 155 11.53 4.98 -4.07
C SER A 155 11.96 4.33 -2.77
N ASP A 156 13.26 4.12 -2.57
CA ASP A 156 13.82 3.58 -1.34
C ASP A 156 13.30 4.31 -0.09
N ARG A 157 13.26 5.64 -0.14
CA ARG A 157 12.73 6.47 0.95
C ARG A 157 11.25 6.17 1.23
N ARG A 158 10.45 5.95 0.19
CA ARG A 158 9.04 5.61 0.35
C ARG A 158 8.88 4.20 0.91
N THR A 159 9.63 3.23 0.40
CA THR A 159 9.63 1.84 0.88
C THR A 159 10.00 1.76 2.36
N LEU A 160 11.07 2.45 2.77
CA LEU A 160 11.48 2.57 4.18
C LEU A 160 10.41 3.25 5.03
N ARG A 161 9.84 4.37 4.56
CA ARG A 161 8.79 5.08 5.28
C ARG A 161 7.56 4.21 5.46
N TRP A 162 7.12 3.51 4.42
CA TRP A 162 5.95 2.64 4.47
C TRP A 162 6.21 1.43 5.35
N ALA A 163 7.38 0.80 5.24
CA ALA A 163 7.75 -0.32 6.10
C ALA A 163 7.85 0.08 7.57
N SER A 164 8.29 1.30 7.90
CA SER A 164 8.48 1.74 9.30
C SER A 164 7.26 2.42 9.91
N ARG A 165 6.44 3.11 9.11
CA ARG A 165 5.29 3.88 9.60
C ARG A 165 3.95 3.38 9.08
N GLY A 166 3.92 2.46 8.13
CA GLY A 166 2.70 1.96 7.50
C GLY A 166 1.65 1.50 8.51
N PRO A 167 2.00 0.61 9.46
CA PRO A 167 1.06 0.16 10.50
C PRO A 167 0.55 1.30 11.38
N ILE A 168 1.43 2.22 11.77
CA ILE A 168 1.07 3.41 12.58
C ILE A 168 0.13 4.32 11.80
N ASP A 169 0.49 4.68 10.56
CA ASP A 169 -0.32 5.53 9.67
C ASP A 169 -1.68 4.85 9.39
N ALA A 170 -1.76 3.52 9.32
CA ALA A 170 -3.03 2.78 9.21
C ALA A 170 -3.89 2.89 10.48
N ASN A 171 -3.30 2.74 11.66
CA ASN A 171 -4.00 2.94 12.93
C ASN A 171 -4.47 4.39 13.12
N ILE A 172 -3.69 5.39 12.68
CA ILE A 172 -4.12 6.80 12.67
C ILE A 172 -5.38 6.97 11.81
N ARG A 173 -5.39 6.44 10.58
CA ARG A 173 -6.57 6.52 9.69
C ARG A 173 -7.80 5.84 10.28
N ARG A 174 -7.61 4.73 11.00
CA ARG A 174 -8.68 4.03 11.72
C ARG A 174 -9.27 4.93 12.81
N ILE A 175 -8.43 5.56 13.64
CA ILE A 175 -8.89 6.51 14.67
C ILE A 175 -9.64 7.69 14.03
N GLU A 176 -9.13 8.24 12.92
CA GLU A 176 -9.80 9.32 12.18
C GLU A 176 -11.18 8.88 11.64
N ALA A 177 -11.28 7.67 11.10
CA ALA A 177 -12.54 7.10 10.62
C ALA A 177 -13.55 6.88 11.76
N ALA A 178 -13.11 6.31 12.89
CA ALA A 178 -13.92 6.16 14.10
C ALA A 178 -14.42 7.52 14.63
N THR A 179 -13.54 8.53 14.67
CA THR A 179 -13.89 9.89 15.08
C THR A 179 -14.92 10.51 14.12
N GLY A 180 -14.75 10.30 12.82
CA GLY A 180 -15.71 10.73 11.80
C GLY A 180 -17.08 10.11 11.98
N ALA A 181 -17.16 8.82 12.31
CA ALA A 181 -18.42 8.13 12.54
C ALA A 181 -19.19 8.65 13.76
N ILE A 182 -18.49 9.07 14.82
CA ILE A 182 -19.12 9.65 16.03
C ILE A 182 -19.58 11.10 15.78
N THR A 183 -18.84 11.85 14.97
CA THR A 183 -19.09 13.29 14.76
C THR A 183 -19.98 13.58 13.56
N ALA A 184 -20.28 12.58 12.72
CA ALA A 184 -21.27 12.69 11.68
C ALA A 184 -22.65 12.91 12.33
N PRO A 185 -23.36 14.02 12.01
CA PRO A 185 -24.71 14.21 12.51
C PRO A 185 -25.59 13.07 12.00
N GLU A 186 -26.36 12.46 12.90
CA GLU A 186 -27.39 11.48 12.55
C GLU A 186 -28.28 12.11 11.47
N SER A 187 -28.20 11.61 10.23
CA SER A 187 -29.12 12.01 9.19
C SER A 187 -30.53 11.69 9.67
N GLU A 188 -31.34 12.74 9.77
CA GLU A 188 -32.70 12.77 10.28
C GLU A 188 -33.46 11.49 9.97
N SER A 189 -33.86 10.78 11.01
CA SER A 189 -34.97 9.84 10.90
C SER A 189 -36.23 10.68 10.64
N GLU A 190 -36.57 10.86 9.36
CA GLU A 190 -37.91 11.30 8.94
C GLU A 190 -38.92 10.25 9.41
N THR A 191 -39.31 10.36 10.68
CA THR A 191 -40.56 9.81 11.20
C THR A 191 -41.67 10.77 10.76
N GLY A 192 -42.11 10.58 9.52
CA GLY A 192 -43.36 11.15 9.02
C GLY A 192 -44.54 10.46 9.69
N ASP A 193 -45.01 11.04 10.80
CA ASP A 193 -46.29 10.78 11.47
C ASP A 193 -46.55 11.99 12.38
N SER A 194 -47.67 12.73 12.39
CA SER A 194 -48.95 12.65 11.72
C SER A 194 -49.69 13.99 11.90
N GLU A 195 -50.70 14.22 11.06
CA GLU A 195 -51.95 14.99 11.26
C GLU A 195 -51.94 16.48 11.69
N GLU A 196 -52.55 17.34 10.87
CA GLU A 196 -53.88 17.93 11.15
C GLU A 196 -54.36 18.81 9.97
N GLY A 197 -55.17 18.21 9.10
CA GLY A 197 -55.97 18.93 8.11
C GLY A 197 -57.25 19.46 8.74
N GLY A 198 -57.18 20.63 9.38
CA GLY A 198 -58.35 21.39 9.81
C GLY A 198 -59.09 22.00 8.62
N GLY A 199 -60.40 21.79 8.53
CA GLY A 199 -61.25 22.36 7.50
C GLY A 199 -62.74 22.18 7.74
N GLU A 200 -63.25 22.67 8.87
CA GLU A 200 -64.67 23.00 9.06
C GLU A 200 -64.81 24.52 9.23
N ALA A 201 -65.61 25.13 8.33
CA ALA A 201 -66.51 26.29 8.48
C ALA A 201 -66.54 27.15 7.20
#